data_AF-A0A8J4YQV1-F1
#
_entry.id   AF-A0A8J4YQV1-F1
#
_cell.length_a   1.000
_cell.length_b   1.000
_cell.length_c   1.000
_cell.angle_alpha   90.00
_cell.angle_beta   90.00
_cell.angle_gamma   90.00
#
_symmetry.space_group_name_H-M   'P 1'
#
loop_
_entity.id
_entity.type
_entity.pdbx_description
1 polymer ?
#
loop_
_entity_poly.entity_id
_entity_poly.type
_entity_poly.pdbx_seq_one_letter_code
_entity_poly.pdbx_strand_id
1 'polypeptide(L)'
;MHITPPFLDARILDGVAVVYLLPHTNVTTFNANGVCIPHILKLLESCRRVDVVWDSYIASSIKESTREKRGKGVRRKVGGPTKVPSNWPDFLRDSTNKEELFQFLSDKVGSNDWPDGKEVFITSGTDVISRGSDHSMPRCDHEEADTRIVVHLKDALGQGMHHLFGYALSTQTSLSY
;
A
#
# COMPACT_ATOMS: atom_id res chain seq x y z
N MET A 1 0.88 13.71 32.32
CA MET A 1 1.10 14.67 31.21
C MET A 1 1.01 13.88 29.92
N HIS A 2 -0.16 13.85 29.26
CA HIS A 2 -0.30 13.17 27.97
C HIS A 2 0.31 14.08 26.89
N ILE A 3 1.48 13.70 26.38
CA ILE A 3 2.07 14.34 25.22
C ILE A 3 1.24 13.89 24.03
N THR A 4 0.34 14.75 23.55
CA THR A 4 -0.34 14.52 22.28
C THR A 4 0.74 14.42 21.21
N PRO A 5 0.81 13.33 20.42
CA PRO A 5 1.78 13.25 19.33
C PRO A 5 1.58 14.46 18.42
N PRO A 6 2.66 15.08 17.90
CA PRO A 6 2.53 16.23 17.02
C PRO A 6 1.65 15.82 15.82
N PHE A 7 0.64 16.65 15.53
CA PHE A 7 -0.17 16.48 14.33
C PHE A 7 0.77 16.51 13.12
N LEU A 8 0.66 15.49 12.26
CA LEU A 8 1.43 15.43 11.02
C LEU A 8 0.57 15.93 9.87
N ASP A 9 1.19 16.55 8.88
CA ASP A 9 0.49 16.93 7.66
C ASP A 9 0.17 15.68 6.83
N ALA A 10 1.16 14.79 6.65
CA ALA A 10 0.96 13.53 5.94
C ALA A 10 1.77 12.35 6.50
N ARG A 11 1.20 11.15 6.30
CA ARG A 11 1.87 9.87 6.52
C ARG A 11 1.92 9.10 5.21
N ILE A 12 3.12 8.77 4.74
CA ILE A 12 3.34 7.99 3.52
C ILE A 12 3.83 6.60 3.92
N LEU A 13 3.06 5.58 3.58
CA LEU A 13 3.27 4.20 4.00
C LEU A 13 3.60 3.31 2.82
N ASP A 14 4.55 2.43 3.06
CA ASP A 14 4.66 1.19 2.31
C ASP A 14 3.46 0.28 2.64
N GLY A 15 2.69 -0.04 1.60
CA GLY A 15 1.48 -0.84 1.70
C GLY A 15 1.73 -2.27 2.17
N VAL A 16 2.99 -2.76 2.17
CA VAL A 16 3.31 -4.09 2.67
C VAL A 16 2.86 -4.31 4.12
N ALA A 17 2.80 -3.26 4.94
CA ALA A 17 2.23 -3.33 6.28
C ALA A 17 0.76 -3.80 6.26
N VAL A 18 -0.05 -3.28 5.34
CA VAL A 18 -1.45 -3.67 5.16
C VAL A 18 -1.56 -5.14 4.72
N VAL A 19 -0.65 -5.58 3.84
CA VAL A 19 -0.62 -6.95 3.30
C VAL A 19 -0.37 -7.97 4.42
N TYR A 20 0.55 -7.68 5.34
CA TYR A 20 0.85 -8.59 6.45
C TYR A 20 -0.22 -8.61 7.54
N LEU A 21 -1.06 -7.58 7.65
CA LEU A 21 -2.17 -7.55 8.61
C LEU A 21 -3.34 -8.47 8.20
N LEU A 22 -3.58 -8.67 6.89
CA LEU A 22 -4.73 -9.43 6.39
C LEU A 22 -4.89 -10.85 6.99
N PRO A 23 -3.86 -11.73 7.03
CA PRO A 23 -4.01 -13.11 7.52
C PRO A 23 -4.18 -13.22 9.02
N HIS A 24 -3.76 -12.19 9.77
CA HIS A 24 -3.80 -12.17 11.23
C HIS A 24 -5.13 -11.66 11.78
N THR A 25 -6.04 -11.24 10.90
CA THR A 25 -7.40 -10.89 11.27
C THR A 25 -8.31 -12.11 11.13
N ASN A 26 -9.41 -12.16 11.89
CA ASN A 26 -10.41 -13.24 11.82
C ASN A 26 -11.21 -13.24 10.48
N VAL A 27 -10.71 -12.59 9.42
CA VAL A 27 -11.37 -12.51 8.13
C VAL A 27 -11.08 -13.75 7.30
N THR A 28 -12.13 -14.34 6.73
CA THR A 28 -11.99 -15.56 5.91
C THR A 28 -11.74 -15.26 4.44
N THR A 29 -12.00 -14.02 3.98
CA THR A 29 -11.84 -13.55 2.60
C THR A 29 -11.03 -12.26 2.53
N PHE A 30 -10.56 -11.89 1.34
CA PHE A 30 -9.88 -10.60 1.14
C PHE A 30 -10.81 -9.45 1.52
N ASN A 31 -10.50 -8.77 2.63
CA ASN A 31 -11.40 -7.79 3.24
C ASN A 31 -10.70 -6.46 3.49
N ALA A 32 -10.76 -5.56 2.51
CA ALA A 32 -10.26 -4.19 2.66
C ALA A 32 -11.02 -3.42 3.77
N ASN A 33 -12.33 -3.63 3.89
CA ASN A 33 -13.20 -2.94 4.86
C ASN A 33 -12.91 -3.35 6.31
N GLY A 34 -12.39 -4.56 6.53
CA GLY A 34 -12.07 -5.06 7.87
C GLY A 34 -10.67 -4.72 8.35
N VAL A 35 -9.74 -4.37 7.45
CA VAL A 35 -8.31 -4.21 7.79
C VAL A 35 -7.73 -2.91 7.24
N CYS A 36 -7.74 -2.75 5.93
CA CYS A 36 -7.08 -1.62 5.26
C CYS A 36 -7.75 -0.28 5.57
N ILE A 37 -9.07 -0.18 5.35
CA ILE A 37 -9.82 1.06 5.57
C ILE A 37 -9.79 1.50 7.04
N PRO A 38 -10.08 0.63 8.03
CA PRO A 38 -9.97 1.00 9.44
C PRO A 38 -8.56 1.45 9.83
N HIS A 39 -7.51 0.84 9.25
CA HIS A 39 -6.14 1.25 9.50
C HIS A 39 -5.86 2.66 8.97
N ILE A 40 -6.28 2.97 7.73
CA ILE A 40 -6.14 4.31 7.15
C ILE A 40 -6.92 5.34 7.97
N LEU A 41 -8.17 5.04 8.35
CA LEU A 41 -8.98 5.91 9.21
C LEU A 41 -8.28 6.22 10.54
N LYS A 42 -7.67 5.20 11.16
CA LYS A 42 -6.93 5.38 12.42
C LYS A 42 -5.74 6.33 12.25
N LEU A 43 -5.04 6.27 11.13
CA LEU A 43 -3.92 7.17 10.84
C LEU A 43 -4.40 8.61 10.62
N LEU A 44 -5.52 8.78 9.91
CA LEU A 44 -6.17 10.07 9.65
C LEU A 44 -6.67 10.77 10.92
N GLU A 45 -6.84 10.09 12.04
CA GLU A 45 -7.08 10.75 13.34
C GLU A 45 -5.95 11.71 13.74
N SER A 46 -4.71 11.44 13.28
CA SER A 46 -3.49 12.17 13.66
C SER A 46 -2.80 12.91 12.51
N CYS A 47 -3.39 12.89 11.31
CA CYS A 47 -2.84 13.60 10.15
C CYS A 47 -3.92 14.03 9.16
N ARG A 48 -3.57 14.94 8.25
CA ARG A 48 -4.48 15.39 7.18
C ARG A 48 -4.50 14.42 6.01
N ARG A 49 -3.34 13.89 5.61
CA ARG A 49 -3.15 13.05 4.42
C ARG A 49 -2.52 11.69 4.75
N VAL A 50 -3.02 10.63 4.14
CA VAL A 50 -2.38 9.30 4.17
C VAL A 50 -2.14 8.80 2.75
N ASP A 51 -0.93 8.33 2.51
CA ASP A 51 -0.52 7.76 1.23
C ASP A 51 -0.20 6.27 1.43
N VAL A 52 -0.79 5.41 0.60
CA VAL A 52 -0.49 3.97 0.58
C VAL A 52 0.19 3.64 -0.74
N VAL A 53 1.44 3.17 -0.63
CA VAL A 53 2.33 2.98 -1.77
C VAL A 53 2.63 1.49 -1.93
N TRP A 54 2.35 0.94 -3.10
CA TRP A 54 2.65 -0.43 -3.48
C TRP A 54 3.88 -0.48 -4.38
N ASP A 55 4.63 -1.58 -4.30
CA ASP A 55 5.53 -1.98 -5.38
C ASP A 55 4.75 -2.14 -6.69
N SER A 56 5.40 -1.81 -7.81
CA SER A 56 4.95 -2.21 -9.14
C SER A 56 5.78 -3.36 -9.65
N TYR A 57 5.11 -4.37 -10.19
CA TYR A 57 5.74 -5.53 -10.79
C TYR A 57 5.77 -5.32 -12.31
N ILE A 58 6.87 -4.75 -12.80
CA ILE A 58 7.05 -4.46 -14.22
C ILE A 58 7.60 -5.72 -14.91
N ALA A 59 6.84 -6.27 -15.87
CA ALA A 59 7.35 -7.32 -16.75
C ALA A 59 8.56 -6.80 -17.53
N SER A 60 9.60 -7.62 -17.73
CA SER A 60 10.91 -7.29 -18.33
C SER A 60 11.90 -6.47 -17.48
N SER A 61 11.63 -6.21 -16.19
CA SER A 61 12.64 -5.60 -15.32
C SER A 61 13.78 -6.59 -15.02
N ILE A 62 14.99 -6.09 -14.71
CA ILE A 62 16.13 -6.95 -14.27
C ILE A 62 15.71 -7.81 -13.07
N LYS A 63 14.78 -7.30 -12.24
CA LYS A 63 14.25 -7.98 -11.06
C LYS A 63 13.28 -9.12 -11.40
N GLU A 64 12.71 -9.16 -12.60
CA GLU A 64 11.90 -10.29 -13.09
C GLU A 64 12.70 -11.59 -13.08
N SER A 65 13.92 -11.60 -13.61
CA SER A 65 14.80 -12.78 -13.60
C SER A 65 15.11 -13.27 -12.17
N THR A 66 15.13 -12.37 -11.20
CA THR A 66 15.32 -12.72 -9.78
C THR A 66 14.04 -13.27 -9.17
N ARG A 67 12.87 -12.79 -9.59
CA ARG A 67 11.55 -13.30 -9.17
C ARG A 67 11.31 -14.71 -9.72
N GLU A 68 11.66 -14.98 -10.98
CA GLU A 68 11.56 -16.32 -11.56
C GLU A 68 12.39 -17.35 -10.78
N LYS A 69 13.61 -16.97 -10.35
CA LYS A 69 14.49 -17.84 -9.54
C LYS A 69 13.96 -18.13 -8.13
N ARG A 70 13.10 -17.27 -7.57
CA ARG A 70 12.48 -17.49 -6.24
C ARG A 70 11.38 -18.55 -6.26
N GLY A 71 11.01 -19.04 -7.45
CA GLY A 71 9.99 -20.05 -7.66
C GLY A 71 8.59 -19.44 -7.82
N LYS A 72 7.74 -20.16 -8.57
CA LYS A 72 6.32 -19.80 -8.71
C LYS A 72 5.58 -20.27 -7.46
N GLY A 73 5.10 -19.33 -6.64
CA GLY A 73 4.19 -19.64 -5.54
C GLY A 73 2.86 -20.22 -6.05
N VAL A 74 1.95 -20.58 -5.14
CA VAL A 74 0.62 -21.06 -5.54
C VAL A 74 -0.25 -19.88 -6.02
N ARG A 75 -0.60 -19.90 -7.31
CA ARG A 75 -1.54 -18.94 -7.93
C ARG A 75 -2.94 -19.06 -7.31
N ARG A 76 -3.50 -17.94 -6.85
CA ARG A 76 -4.87 -17.82 -6.33
C ARG A 76 -5.47 -16.49 -6.76
N LYS A 77 -6.60 -16.52 -7.46
CA LYS A 77 -7.28 -15.31 -7.93
C LYS A 77 -7.78 -14.46 -6.77
N VAL A 78 -7.38 -13.19 -6.69
CA VAL A 78 -7.90 -12.29 -5.65
C VAL A 78 -9.28 -11.76 -6.05
N GLY A 79 -10.19 -11.74 -5.08
CA GLY A 79 -11.53 -11.21 -5.25
C GLY A 79 -12.29 -11.21 -3.92
N GLY A 80 -13.32 -10.37 -3.80
CA GLY A 80 -14.09 -10.20 -2.56
C GLY A 80 -14.62 -11.50 -1.91
N PRO A 81 -15.18 -12.46 -2.68
CA PRO A 81 -15.62 -13.73 -2.11
C PRO A 81 -14.51 -14.77 -1.97
N THR A 82 -13.30 -14.51 -2.49
CA THR A 82 -12.20 -15.47 -2.44
C THR A 82 -11.63 -15.55 -1.04
N LYS A 83 -11.46 -16.79 -0.54
CA LYS A 83 -10.85 -17.03 0.76
C LYS A 83 -9.38 -16.61 0.80
N VAL A 84 -8.95 -16.06 1.93
CA VAL A 84 -7.53 -15.80 2.17
C VAL A 84 -6.80 -17.16 2.18
N PRO A 85 -5.70 -17.32 1.43
CA PRO A 85 -4.92 -18.55 1.44
C PRO A 85 -4.35 -18.85 2.83
N SER A 86 -4.40 -20.12 3.25
CA SER A 86 -3.80 -20.57 4.52
C SER A 86 -2.27 -20.48 4.50
N ASN A 87 -1.62 -20.70 3.34
CA ASN A 87 -0.19 -20.52 3.17
C ASN A 87 0.10 -19.13 2.54
N TRP A 88 -0.01 -18.10 3.37
CA TRP A 88 0.20 -16.71 2.95
C TRP A 88 1.61 -16.41 2.39
N PRO A 89 2.71 -16.92 2.98
CA PRO A 89 4.04 -16.71 2.41
C PRO A 89 4.18 -17.23 0.99
N ASP A 90 3.60 -18.40 0.70
CA ASP A 90 3.65 -18.99 -0.63
C ASP A 90 2.76 -18.25 -1.63
N PHE A 91 1.58 -17.78 -1.21
CA PHE A 91 0.73 -16.90 -2.01
C PHE A 91 1.46 -15.61 -2.44
N LEU A 92 2.22 -14.99 -1.53
CA LEU A 92 2.98 -13.77 -1.81
C LEU A 92 4.24 -14.00 -2.67
N ARG A 93 4.66 -15.24 -2.94
CA ARG A 93 5.79 -15.49 -3.86
C ARG A 93 5.41 -15.27 -5.32
N ASP A 94 4.14 -15.45 -5.66
CA ASP A 94 3.60 -15.22 -6.99
C ASP A 94 3.33 -13.72 -7.20
N SER A 95 3.94 -13.11 -8.23
CA SER A 95 3.80 -11.67 -8.50
C SER A 95 2.39 -11.30 -8.96
N THR A 96 1.74 -12.17 -9.74
CA THR A 96 0.37 -11.93 -10.21
C THR A 96 -0.62 -11.90 -9.04
N ASN A 97 -0.46 -12.76 -8.04
CA ASN A 97 -1.24 -12.72 -6.80
C ASN A 97 -1.09 -11.37 -6.08
N LYS A 98 0.13 -10.83 -6.01
CA LYS A 98 0.40 -9.54 -5.39
C LYS A 98 -0.20 -8.39 -6.19
N GLU A 99 -0.03 -8.38 -7.50
CA GLU A 99 -0.62 -7.38 -8.39
C GLU A 99 -2.15 -7.34 -8.25
N GLU A 100 -2.80 -8.51 -8.29
CA GLU A 100 -4.25 -8.59 -8.08
C GLU A 100 -4.67 -8.18 -6.67
N LEU A 101 -3.88 -8.49 -5.64
CA LEU A 101 -4.13 -8.04 -4.28
C LEU A 101 -4.05 -6.52 -4.15
N PHE A 102 -3.01 -5.91 -4.72
CA PHE A 102 -2.81 -4.47 -4.65
C PHE A 102 -3.91 -3.75 -5.41
N GLN A 103 -4.27 -4.22 -6.62
CA GLN A 103 -5.38 -3.67 -7.37
C GLN A 103 -6.70 -3.77 -6.59
N PHE A 104 -7.00 -4.94 -6.02
CA PHE A 104 -8.21 -5.13 -5.21
C PHE A 104 -8.28 -4.16 -4.02
N LEU A 105 -7.16 -3.97 -3.30
CA LEU A 105 -7.11 -3.04 -2.16
C LEU A 105 -7.22 -1.59 -2.62
N SER A 106 -6.52 -1.19 -3.68
CA SER A 106 -6.59 0.15 -4.27
C SER A 106 -7.98 0.50 -4.74
N ASP A 107 -8.69 -0.42 -5.40
CA ASP A 107 -10.07 -0.21 -5.84
C ASP A 107 -11.01 0.03 -4.66
N LYS A 108 -10.83 -0.72 -3.57
CA LYS A 108 -11.66 -0.57 -2.36
C LYS A 108 -11.38 0.74 -1.63
N VAL A 109 -10.12 1.11 -1.46
CA VAL A 109 -9.72 2.41 -0.88
C VAL A 109 -10.21 3.56 -1.77
N GLY A 110 -10.06 3.42 -3.08
CA GLY A 110 -10.51 4.40 -4.07
C GLY A 110 -12.03 4.49 -4.22
N SER A 111 -12.80 3.53 -3.73
CA SER A 111 -14.27 3.58 -3.74
C SER A 111 -14.86 3.93 -2.37
N ASN A 112 -14.01 4.12 -1.35
CA ASN A 112 -14.45 4.42 0.01
C ASN A 112 -14.66 5.93 0.21
N ASP A 113 -15.67 6.28 1.00
CA ASP A 113 -15.88 7.65 1.48
C ASP A 113 -14.96 7.94 2.67
N TRP A 114 -14.23 9.03 2.59
CA TRP A 114 -13.27 9.45 3.62
C TRP A 114 -13.81 10.66 4.39
N PRO A 115 -13.41 10.86 5.67
CA PRO A 115 -13.88 11.99 6.45
C PRO A 115 -13.57 13.34 5.79
N ASP A 116 -14.44 14.33 5.99
CA ASP A 116 -14.26 15.66 5.43
C ASP A 116 -12.92 16.29 5.85
N GLY A 117 -12.25 16.94 4.88
CA GLY A 117 -10.94 17.56 5.08
C GLY A 117 -9.78 16.57 5.25
N LYS A 118 -10.00 15.28 5.00
CA LYS A 118 -8.96 14.24 4.97
C LYS A 118 -8.67 13.81 3.55
N GLU A 119 -7.40 13.53 3.28
CA GLU A 119 -6.92 13.15 1.96
C GLU A 119 -6.33 11.73 2.00
N VAL A 120 -6.64 10.95 0.97
CA VAL A 120 -6.06 9.62 0.78
C VAL A 120 -5.52 9.50 -0.64
N PHE A 121 -4.25 9.15 -0.76
CA PHE A 121 -3.61 8.82 -2.02
C PHE A 121 -3.21 7.35 -1.99
N ILE A 122 -3.50 6.60 -3.05
CA ILE A 122 -3.10 5.20 -3.14
C ILE A 122 -2.63 4.87 -4.54
N THR A 123 -1.46 4.23 -4.63
CA THR A 123 -0.96 3.76 -5.93
C THR A 123 -1.85 2.64 -6.47
N SER A 124 -2.02 2.56 -7.79
CA SER A 124 -2.72 1.47 -8.48
C SER A 124 -1.97 1.19 -9.77
N GLY A 125 -1.11 0.16 -9.76
CA GLY A 125 -0.12 -0.01 -10.82
C GLY A 125 0.80 1.22 -10.90
N THR A 126 0.79 1.93 -12.03
CA THR A 126 1.55 3.18 -12.22
C THR A 126 0.77 4.44 -11.87
N ASP A 127 -0.54 4.33 -11.65
CA ASP A 127 -1.40 5.48 -11.43
C ASP A 127 -1.59 5.73 -9.93
N VAL A 128 -2.14 6.89 -9.58
CA VAL A 128 -2.38 7.27 -8.18
C VAL A 128 -3.82 7.74 -8.03
N ILE A 129 -4.59 7.00 -7.27
CA ILE A 129 -5.97 7.36 -6.95
C ILE A 129 -5.93 8.38 -5.81
N SER A 130 -6.55 9.54 -6.03
CA SER A 130 -6.64 10.63 -5.06
C SER A 130 -8.07 10.76 -4.56
N ARG A 131 -8.26 10.88 -3.24
CA ARG A 131 -9.57 11.03 -2.58
C ARG A 131 -9.53 12.09 -1.50
N GLY A 132 -10.62 12.85 -1.39
CA GLY A 132 -10.77 13.95 -0.43
C GLY A 132 -9.91 15.18 -0.73
N SER A 133 -9.33 15.26 -1.94
CA SER A 133 -8.51 16.37 -2.43
C SER A 133 -8.87 16.70 -3.88
N ASP A 134 -8.82 17.98 -4.23
CA ASP A 134 -8.89 18.46 -5.64
C ASP A 134 -7.54 18.32 -6.36
N HIS A 135 -6.46 18.03 -5.61
CA HIS A 135 -5.14 17.78 -6.17
C HIS A 135 -5.03 16.35 -6.71
N SER A 136 -4.56 16.24 -7.95
CA SER A 136 -4.23 14.96 -8.55
C SER A 136 -2.72 14.83 -8.68
N MET A 137 -2.20 13.68 -8.23
CA MET A 137 -0.78 13.37 -8.37
C MET A 137 -0.49 12.76 -9.76
N PRO A 138 0.62 13.12 -10.42
CA PRO A 138 1.03 12.45 -11.66
C PRO A 138 1.31 10.96 -11.42
N ARG A 139 1.44 10.21 -12.53
CA ARG A 139 1.78 8.79 -12.51
C ARG A 139 3.08 8.55 -11.73
N CYS A 140 3.09 7.47 -10.97
CA CYS A 140 4.23 6.99 -10.18
C CYS A 140 4.67 5.65 -10.77
N ASP A 141 5.65 5.67 -11.67
CA ASP A 141 6.07 4.55 -12.53
C ASP A 141 7.31 3.79 -12.03
N HIS A 142 7.93 4.26 -10.93
CA HIS A 142 9.05 3.58 -10.27
C HIS A 142 8.68 2.16 -9.85
N GLU A 143 9.62 1.22 -9.79
CA GLU A 143 9.29 -0.17 -9.45
C GLU A 143 9.07 -0.39 -7.95
N GLU A 144 9.93 0.16 -7.09
CA GLU A 144 9.93 -0.11 -5.64
C GLU A 144 9.14 0.93 -4.83
N ALA A 145 8.43 0.46 -3.80
CA ALA A 145 7.65 1.28 -2.89
C ALA A 145 8.50 2.36 -2.20
N ASP A 146 9.75 2.08 -1.85
CA ASP A 146 10.66 3.06 -1.21
C ASP A 146 10.93 4.28 -2.12
N THR A 147 11.16 4.05 -3.41
CA THR A 147 11.41 5.10 -4.39
C THR A 147 10.13 5.86 -4.70
N ARG A 148 9.00 5.14 -4.79
CA ARG A 148 7.68 5.74 -4.92
C ARG A 148 7.34 6.61 -3.71
N ILE A 149 7.67 6.20 -2.48
CA ILE A 149 7.48 7.00 -1.26
C ILE A 149 8.18 8.37 -1.40
N VAL A 150 9.36 8.43 -2.02
CA VAL A 150 10.05 9.71 -2.28
C VAL A 150 9.25 10.60 -3.24
N VAL A 151 8.60 10.03 -4.26
CA VAL A 151 7.70 10.78 -5.18
C VAL A 151 6.51 11.37 -4.41
N HIS A 152 5.88 10.56 -3.55
CA HIS A 152 4.75 11.00 -2.71
C HIS A 152 5.16 12.07 -1.68
N LEU A 153 6.35 11.93 -1.06
CA LEU A 153 6.92 12.96 -0.18
C LEU A 153 7.14 14.28 -0.93
N LYS A 154 7.70 14.22 -2.15
CA LYS A 154 7.91 15.40 -2.99
C LYS A 154 6.58 16.08 -3.36
N ASP A 155 5.56 15.29 -3.68
CA ASP A 155 4.21 15.81 -3.95
C ASP A 155 3.61 16.52 -2.72
N ALA A 156 3.67 15.88 -1.55
CA ALA A 156 3.21 16.46 -0.29
C ALA A 156 3.92 17.79 0.03
N LEU A 157 5.25 17.85 -0.13
CA LEU A 157 6.04 19.08 0.00
C LEU A 157 5.57 20.16 -1.01
N GLY A 158 5.27 19.77 -2.25
CA GLY A 158 4.75 20.66 -3.29
C GLY A 158 3.38 21.27 -2.95
N GLN A 159 2.59 20.58 -2.12
CA GLN A 159 1.32 21.07 -1.57
C GLN A 159 1.48 21.90 -0.28
N GLY A 160 2.72 22.26 0.09
CA GLY A 160 3.00 23.07 1.28
C GLY A 160 2.91 22.31 2.60
N MET A 161 2.96 20.98 2.57
CA MET A 161 3.06 20.18 3.80
C MET A 161 4.50 20.16 4.29
N HIS A 162 4.71 20.24 5.61
CA HIS A 162 6.05 20.35 6.19
C HIS A 162 6.33 19.25 7.23
N HIS A 163 5.29 18.76 7.91
CA HIS A 163 5.41 17.76 8.96
C HIS A 163 5.05 16.38 8.39
N LEU A 164 6.02 15.76 7.73
CA LEU A 164 5.84 14.52 6.97
C LEU A 164 6.47 13.33 7.67
N PHE A 165 5.82 12.17 7.60
CA PHE A 165 6.38 10.89 8.04
C PHE A 165 6.29 9.85 6.92
N GLY A 166 7.44 9.43 6.40
CA GLY A 166 7.53 8.35 5.42
C GLY A 166 8.11 7.09 6.07
N TYR A 167 7.49 5.93 5.82
CA TYR A 167 7.98 4.65 6.33
C TYR A 167 7.92 3.57 5.26
N ALA A 168 9.11 3.04 4.92
CA ALA A 168 9.28 1.90 4.03
C ALA A 168 9.67 0.66 4.84
N LEU A 169 9.03 -0.47 4.54
CA LEU A 169 9.38 -1.76 5.13
C LEU A 169 10.18 -2.54 4.10
N SER A 170 11.51 -2.61 4.26
CA SER A 170 12.29 -3.48 3.40
C SER A 170 11.89 -4.94 3.63
N THR A 171 11.16 -5.55 2.70
CA THR A 171 10.98 -7.01 2.67
C THR A 171 12.18 -7.71 2.03
N GLN A 172 13.39 -7.17 2.20
CA GLN A 172 14.60 -7.96 2.05
C GLN A 172 14.66 -8.92 3.24
N THR A 173 13.96 -10.04 3.11
CA THR A 173 14.41 -11.26 3.80
C THR A 173 15.77 -11.56 3.20
N SER A 174 16.82 -11.15 3.91
CA SER A 174 18.17 -11.62 3.73
C SER A 174 18.15 -13.14 3.68
N LEU A 175 18.31 -13.72 2.49
CA LEU A 175 18.90 -15.04 2.38
C LEU A 175 20.39 -14.83 2.53
N SER A 176 20.90 -14.99 3.75
CA SER A 176 22.30 -15.33 3.96
C SER A 176 22.42 -16.85 3.89
N TYR A 177 22.97 -17.29 2.75
CA TYR A 177 23.67 -18.53 2.41
C TYR A 177 23.21 -19.86 3.02
#